data_AF-A0A7Y5PYS1-F1
#
_entry.id   AF-A0A7Y5PYS1-F1
#
_cell.length_a   1.000
_cell.length_b   1.000
_cell.length_c   1.000
_cell.angle_alpha   90.00
_cell.angle_beta   90.00
_cell.angle_gamma   90.00
#
_symmetry.space_group_name_H-M   'P 1'
#
loop_
_entity.id
_entity.type
_entity.pdbx_description
1 polymer ?
#
loop_
_entity_poly.entity_id
_entity_poly.type
_entity_poly.pdbx_seq_one_letter_code
_entity_poly.pdbx_strand_id
1 'polypeptide(L)' 'MPRSAPTLCIHCGQAAGDPTRFNRLQDGRACPTCADRLLAMLPPVLPASKEAVAELEGAEDEDEVEVEADDYDRPA' A
#
# COMPACT_ATOMS: atom_id res chain seq x y z
N MET A 1 41.10 -11.43 2.58
CA MET A 1 40.02 -12.14 1.86
C MET A 1 39.31 -11.12 0.98
N PRO A 2 39.18 -11.34 -0.34
CA PRO A 2 38.41 -10.43 -1.19
C PRO A 2 36.96 -10.40 -0.69
N ARG A 3 36.44 -9.21 -0.39
CA ARG A 3 35.00 -9.05 -0.10
C ARG A 3 34.26 -9.30 -1.41
N SER A 4 33.45 -10.36 -1.47
CA SER A 4 32.52 -10.55 -2.58
C SER A 4 31.66 -9.29 -2.71
N ALA A 5 31.49 -8.79 -3.92
CA ALA A 5 30.56 -7.69 -4.16
C ALA A 5 29.16 -8.11 -3.67
N PRO A 6 28.39 -7.20 -3.05
CA PRO A 6 27.05 -7.52 -2.58
C PRO A 6 26.14 -7.83 -3.79
N THR A 7 25.40 -8.94 -3.72
CA THR A 7 24.36 -9.24 -4.70
C THR A 7 23.24 -8.20 -4.59
N LEU A 8 22.88 -7.58 -5.71
CA LEU A 8 21.82 -6.57 -5.76
C LEU A 8 20.54 -7.16 -6.32
N CYS A 9 19.40 -6.66 -5.86
CA CYS A 9 18.09 -6.97 -6.42
C CYS A 9 17.95 -6.31 -7.80
N ILE A 10 17.65 -7.10 -8.82
CA ILE A 10 17.43 -6.59 -10.19
C ILE A 10 16.23 -5.62 -10.28
N HIS A 11 15.27 -5.74 -9.36
CA HIS A 11 14.06 -4.93 -9.36
C HIS A 11 14.22 -3.60 -8.65
N CYS A 12 14.96 -3.50 -7.54
CA CYS A 12 15.06 -2.25 -6.77
C CYS A 12 16.49 -1.71 -6.60
N GLY A 13 17.51 -2.47 -7.00
CA GLY A 13 18.93 -2.11 -6.85
C GLY A 13 19.47 -2.21 -5.42
N GLN A 14 18.64 -2.54 -4.43
CA GLN A 14 19.09 -2.73 -3.04
C GLN A 14 19.80 -4.07 -2.85
N ALA A 15 20.61 -4.19 -1.80
CA ALA A 15 21.29 -5.44 -1.48
C ALA A 15 20.28 -6.56 -1.18
N ALA A 16 20.46 -7.72 -1.80
CA ALA A 16 19.62 -8.91 -1.59
C ALA A 16 19.93 -9.63 -0.25
N GLY A 17 20.99 -9.19 0.43
CA GLY A 17 21.54 -9.74 1.67
C GLY A 17 21.91 -11.22 1.61
N ASP A 18 22.03 -11.84 2.79
CA ASP A 18 22.56 -13.19 2.97
C ASP A 18 21.71 -14.00 3.97
N PRO A 19 20.98 -15.05 3.53
CA PRO A 19 20.94 -15.61 2.17
C PRO A 19 20.26 -14.67 1.17
N THR A 20 20.65 -14.76 -0.09
CA THR A 20 20.09 -13.93 -1.17
C THR A 20 18.58 -14.14 -1.28
N ARG A 21 17.80 -13.09 -0.98
CA ARG A 21 16.34 -13.08 -1.13
C ARG A 21 15.91 -11.92 -2.01
N PHE A 22 15.03 -12.21 -2.96
CA PHE A 22 14.43 -11.19 -3.83
C PHE A 22 12.99 -10.90 -3.39
N ASN A 23 12.53 -9.67 -3.61
CA ASN A 23 11.20 -9.18 -3.23
C ASN A 23 10.87 -9.25 -1.72
N ARG A 24 11.85 -9.57 -0.88
CA ARG A 24 11.70 -9.61 0.58
C ARG A 24 12.89 -8.96 1.26
N LEU A 25 12.63 -8.38 2.43
CA LEU A 25 13.63 -7.92 3.37
C LEU A 25 14.24 -9.10 4.15
N GLN A 26 15.30 -8.83 4.93
CA GLN A 26 15.95 -9.84 5.76
C GLN A 26 15.03 -10.42 6.84
N ASP A 27 14.03 -9.65 7.28
CA ASP A 27 12.98 -10.08 8.21
C ASP A 27 11.84 -10.84 7.53
N GLY A 28 11.92 -11.06 6.21
CA GLY A 28 10.92 -11.80 5.44
C GLY A 28 9.71 -10.96 4.98
N ARG A 29 9.58 -9.69 5.40
CA ARG A 29 8.53 -8.79 4.88
C ARG A 29 8.74 -8.50 3.40
N ALA A 30 7.68 -8.15 2.68
CA ALA A 30 7.79 -7.74 1.27
C ALA A 30 8.64 -6.46 1.16
N CYS A 31 9.50 -6.39 0.14
CA CYS A 31 10.26 -5.17 -0.15
C CYS A 31 9.31 -4.11 -0.74
N PRO A 32 9.08 -2.97 -0.06
CA PRO A 32 8.13 -1.96 -0.53
C PRO A 32 8.53 -1.41 -1.90
N THR A 33 9.82 -1.16 -2.12
CA THR A 33 10.33 -0.66 -3.42
C THR A 33 10.08 -1.64 -4.57
N CYS A 34 10.18 -2.96 -4.33
CA CYS A 34 9.83 -3.94 -5.34
C CYS A 34 8.31 -4.00 -5.58
N ALA A 35 7.50 -3.87 -4.52
CA ALA A 35 6.05 -3.85 -4.63
C ALA A 35 5.58 -2.64 -5.46
N ASP A 36 6.08 -1.45 -5.16
CA ASP A 36 5.75 -0.21 -5.89
C ASP A 36 6.16 -0.31 -7.36
N ARG A 37 7.37 -0.80 -7.65
CA ARG A 37 7.83 -1.02 -9.03
C ARG A 37 6.98 -2.05 -9.76
N LEU A 38 6.60 -3.14 -9.09
CA LEU A 38 5.74 -4.15 -9.68
C LEU A 38 4.38 -3.55 -10.05
N LEU A 39 3.77 -2.80 -9.13
CA LEU A 39 2.50 -2.11 -9.37
C LEU A 39 2.60 -1.09 -10.51
N ALA A 40 3.70 -0.33 -10.60
CA ALA A 40 3.93 0.63 -11.68
C ALA A 40 4.14 -0.03 -13.06
N MET A 41 4.60 -1.28 -13.10
CA MET A 41 4.78 -2.04 -14.35
C MET A 41 3.50 -2.77 -14.79
N LEU A 42 2.53 -2.94 -13.89
CA LEU A 42 1.27 -3.57 -14.27
C LEU A 42 0.56 -2.66 -15.29
N PRO A 43 0.12 -3.21 -16.43
CA PRO A 43 -0.81 -2.48 -17.27
C PRO A 43 -2.04 -2.13 -16.42
N PRO A 44 -2.71 -0.99 -16.67
CA PRO A 44 -3.96 -0.67 -15.98
C PRO A 44 -4.89 -1.87 -16.10
N VAL A 45 -5.17 -2.52 -14.97
CA VAL A 45 -5.72 -3.89 -14.92
C VAL A 45 -7.18 -3.93 -15.36
N LEU A 46 -7.84 -2.78 -15.51
CA LEU A 46 -9.23 -2.70 -15.91
C LEU A 46 -9.39 -1.69 -17.05
N PRO A 47 -10.18 -2.00 -18.10
CA PRO A 47 -10.82 -0.93 -18.83
C PRO A 47 -11.58 -0.11 -17.79
N ALA A 48 -11.26 1.17 -17.65
CA ALA A 48 -12.10 2.06 -16.89
C ALA A 48 -13.47 2.05 -17.58
N SER A 49 -14.40 1.23 -17.09
CA SER A 49 -15.80 1.44 -17.41
C SER A 49 -16.10 2.83 -16.87
N LYS A 50 -16.52 3.74 -17.75
CA LYS A 50 -16.90 5.10 -17.34
C LYS A 50 -17.92 5.07 -16.18
N GLU A 51 -18.65 3.97 -16.08
CA GLU A 51 -19.59 3.63 -15.01
C GLU A 51 -18.91 3.47 -13.62
N ALA A 52 -17.76 2.80 -13.53
CA ALA A 52 -17.08 2.57 -12.24
C ALA A 52 -16.40 3.84 -11.69
N VAL A 53 -16.03 4.79 -12.56
CA VAL A 53 -15.48 6.09 -12.14
C VAL A 53 -16.60 7.02 -11.67
N ALA A 54 -17.78 6.96 -12.30
CA ALA A 54 -18.94 7.76 -11.92
C ALA A 54 -19.53 7.40 -10.53
N GLU A 55 -19.40 6.14 -10.08
CA GLU A 55 -19.82 5.74 -8.73
C GLU A 55 -18.91 6.27 -7.61
N LEU A 56 -17.65 6.59 -7.92
CA LEU A 56 -16.69 7.10 -6.92
C LEU A 56 -16.74 8.62 -6.79
N GLU A 57 -17.06 9.35 -7.86
CA GLU A 57 -17.22 10.81 -7.85
C GLU A 57 -18.59 11.26 -7.28
N GLY A 58 -19.52 10.33 -7.05
CA GLY A 58 -20.83 10.60 -6.43
C GLY A 58 -20.90 10.29 -4.92
N ALA A 59 -19.80 9.92 -4.29
CA ALA A 59 -19.71 9.59 -2.85
C ALA A 59 -19.10 10.73 -2.03
N GLU A 60 -19.32 11.97 -2.45
CA GLU A 60 -18.97 13.19 -1.72
C GLU A 60 -20.25 13.71 -1.04
N ASP A 61 -20.23 13.77 0.30
CA ASP A 61 -21.23 14.40 1.19
C ASP A 61 -22.60 13.67 1.23
N GLU A 62 -23.22 13.32 2.36
CA GLU A 62 -23.73 14.16 3.44
C GLU A 62 -24.15 13.24 4.62
N ASP A 63 -23.22 12.80 5.48
CA ASP A 63 -23.59 12.25 6.80
C ASP A 63 -23.15 13.25 7.87
N GLU A 64 -23.85 14.40 7.93
CA GLU A 64 -23.89 15.22 9.14
C GLU A 64 -24.61 14.39 10.21
N VAL A 65 -23.82 13.65 11.00
CA VAL A 65 -24.32 12.99 12.20
C VAL A 65 -24.59 14.08 13.22
N GLU A 66 -25.83 14.60 13.26
CA GLU A 66 -26.33 15.38 14.39
C GLU A 66 -26.31 14.48 15.63
N VAL A 67 -25.25 14.62 16.42
CA VAL A 67 -25.19 14.05 17.77
C VAL A 67 -26.12 14.88 18.65
N GLU A 68 -27.37 14.42 18.82
CA GLU A 68 -28.22 14.92 19.91
C GLU A 68 -27.52 14.62 21.23
N ALA A 69 -27.05 15.68 21.88
CA ALA A 69 -26.45 15.63 23.20
C ALA A 69 -27.55 15.47 24.25
N ASP A 70 -28.23 14.32 24.26
CA ASP A 70 -29.17 14.00 25.33
C ASP A 70 -28.44 13.37 26.53
N ASP A 71 -28.38 14.20 27.56
CA ASP A 71 -28.66 13.83 28.95
C ASP A 71 -27.62 12.94 29.66
N TYR A 72 -26.42 13.50 29.83
CA TYR A 72 -25.49 13.09 30.89
C TYR A 72 -25.68 13.94 32.15
N ASP A 73 -26.88 13.98 32.74
CA ASP A 73 -27.01 14.39 34.14
C ASP A 73 -28.19 13.72 34.85
N ARG A 74 -27.95 12.53 35.43
CA ARG A 74 -28.80 12.09 36.52
C ARG A 74 -28.06 11.36 37.64
N PRO A 75 -27.62 12.09 38.67
CA PRO A 75 -27.29 11.50 39.95
C PRO A 75 -28.55 11.22 40.78
N ALA A 76 -28.54 10.12 41.52
CA ALA A 76 -29.25 9.97 42.79
C ALA A 76 -28.38 9.13 43.74
#